data_AF-A0A8X6V221-F1
#
_entry.id   AF-A0A8X6V221-F1
#
_cell.length_a   1.000
_cell.length_b   1.000
_cell.length_c   1.000
_cell.angle_alpha   90.00
_cell.angle_beta   90.00
_cell.angle_gamma   90.00
#
_symmetry.space_group_name_H-M   'P 1'
#
loop_
_entity.id
_entity.type
_entity.pdbx_description
1 polymer ?
#
loop_
_entity_poly.entity_id
_entity_poly.type
_entity_poly.pdbx_seq_one_letter_code
_entity_poly.pdbx_strand_id
1 'polypeptide(L)'
;MSSDWDEVKRLAADFQRAQLSSTIQRLSERNCIEIVKKLIESKFIEVIFTTDGKEYLTHARLLKEIRDELYVHGGRISLTDLAQIIGVDYNHVEEKANEFLQSEQDTCMVLGQLITKDYMDHFAEEVNEKLQQSGEITVAEIIKIYDLPVDFLERV
;
A
#
# COMPACT_ATOMS: atom_id res chain seq x y z
N MET A 1 31.51 40.52 16.85
CA MET A 1 31.84 39.71 18.05
C MET A 1 30.87 39.92 19.21
N SER A 2 30.68 41.12 19.78
CA SER A 2 29.67 41.30 20.87
C SER A 2 28.22 41.30 20.36
N SER A 3 27.98 41.90 19.18
CA SER A 3 26.63 42.00 18.58
C SER A 3 26.03 40.64 18.22
N ASP A 4 26.85 39.71 17.74
CA ASP A 4 26.41 38.37 17.35
C ASP A 4 25.98 37.54 18.57
N TRP A 5 26.69 37.72 19.69
CA TRP A 5 26.36 37.06 20.96
C TRP A 5 25.09 37.60 21.61
N ASP A 6 24.82 38.89 21.47
CA ASP A 6 23.57 39.50 21.96
C ASP A 6 22.37 39.08 21.09
N GLU A 7 22.56 38.92 19.79
CA GLU A 7 21.54 38.41 18.88
C GLU A 7 21.22 36.94 19.15
N VAL A 8 22.23 36.09 19.39
CA VAL A 8 22.04 34.69 19.79
C VAL A 8 21.28 34.58 21.12
N LYS A 9 21.60 35.43 22.11
CA LYS A 9 20.85 35.47 23.38
C LYS A 9 19.40 35.89 23.19
N ARG A 10 19.13 36.86 22.31
CA ARG A 10 17.77 37.29 21.99
C ARG A 10 16.98 36.16 21.33
N LEU A 11 17.57 35.50 20.33
CA LEU A 11 16.96 34.35 19.64
C LEU A 11 16.69 33.19 20.61
N ALA A 12 17.61 32.90 21.54
CA ALA A 12 17.40 31.89 22.57
C ALA A 12 16.24 32.24 23.51
N ALA A 13 16.13 33.51 23.92
CA ALA A 13 15.02 33.98 24.75
C ALA A 13 13.68 33.92 24.02
N ASP A 14 13.65 34.26 22.73
CA ASP A 14 12.43 34.19 21.91
C ASP A 14 12.03 32.73 21.63
N PHE A 15 12.99 31.84 21.40
CA PHE A 15 12.74 30.40 21.28
C PHE A 15 12.19 29.83 22.59
N GLN A 16 12.76 30.20 23.74
CA GLN A 16 12.27 29.77 25.04
C GLN A 16 10.84 30.30 25.31
N ARG A 17 10.53 31.53 24.92
CA ARG A 17 9.16 32.07 24.96
C ARG A 17 8.20 31.32 24.05
N ALA A 18 8.62 30.98 22.83
CA ALA A 18 7.81 30.20 21.90
C ALA A 18 7.56 28.77 22.41
N GLN A 19 8.54 28.14 23.07
CA GLN A 19 8.38 26.83 23.70
C GLN A 19 7.47 26.85 24.93
N LEU A 20 7.54 27.92 25.73
CA LEU A 20 6.70 28.11 26.93
C LEU A 20 5.28 28.61 26.59
N SER A 21 5.10 29.15 25.39
CA SER A 21 3.79 29.42 24.78
C SER A 21 3.09 28.08 24.52
N SER A 22 2.48 27.51 25.55
CA SER A 22 1.56 26.38 25.40
C SER A 22 0.38 26.82 24.53
N THR A 23 0.24 26.22 23.35
CA THR A 23 -0.98 26.35 22.55
C THR A 23 -2.16 25.87 23.40
N ILE A 24 -3.13 26.76 23.64
CA ILE A 24 -4.25 26.59 24.58
C ILE A 24 -5.19 25.41 24.20
N GLN A 25 -5.06 24.88 22.98
CA GLN A 25 -5.83 23.73 22.51
C GLN A 25 -4.90 22.64 22.00
N ARG A 26 -4.30 21.88 22.91
CA ARG A 26 -3.80 20.54 22.58
C ARG A 26 -4.96 19.58 22.76
N LEU A 27 -5.48 19.04 21.65
CA LEU A 27 -6.39 17.90 21.72
C LEU A 27 -5.62 16.75 22.36
N SER A 28 -6.09 16.24 23.49
CA SER A 28 -5.57 14.99 24.04
C SER A 28 -5.90 13.86 23.08
N GLU A 29 -5.08 12.80 23.08
CA GLU A 29 -5.33 11.60 22.26
C GLU A 29 -6.74 11.05 22.47
N ARG A 30 -7.22 11.06 23.72
CA ARG A 30 -8.59 10.67 24.08
C ARG A 30 -9.65 11.53 23.39
N ASN A 31 -9.47 12.85 23.36
CA ASN A 31 -10.39 13.75 22.68
C ASN A 31 -10.37 13.52 21.16
N CYS A 32 -9.19 13.26 20.57
CA CYS A 32 -9.09 12.91 19.15
C CYS A 32 -9.87 11.62 18.83
N ILE A 33 -9.72 10.57 19.66
CA ILE A 33 -10.46 9.31 19.48
C ILE A 33 -11.97 9.53 19.57
N GLU A 34 -12.44 10.31 20.55
CA GLU A 34 -13.87 10.61 20.69
C GLU A 34 -14.43 11.41 19.51
N ILE A 35 -13.67 12.37 18.98
CA ILE A 35 -14.06 13.14 17.79
C ILE A 35 -14.17 12.20 16.58
N VAL A 36 -13.15 11.37 16.32
CA VAL A 36 -13.14 10.41 15.21
C VAL A 36 -14.32 9.44 15.34
N LYS A 37 -14.54 8.89 16.55
CA LYS A 37 -15.68 8.01 16.81
C LYS A 37 -17.02 8.68 16.51
N LYS A 38 -17.21 9.93 16.93
CA LYS A 38 -18.43 10.71 16.62
C LYS A 38 -18.61 10.98 15.12
N LEU A 39 -17.53 11.21 14.40
CA LEU A 39 -17.56 11.38 12.94
C LEU A 39 -17.95 10.09 12.22
N ILE A 40 -17.47 8.93 12.71
CA ILE A 40 -17.87 7.61 12.21
C ILE A 40 -19.35 7.33 12.52
N GLU A 41 -19.80 7.56 13.75
CA GLU A 41 -21.20 7.36 14.17
C GLU A 41 -22.17 8.24 13.36
N SER A 42 -21.73 9.47 13.03
CA SER A 42 -22.49 10.41 12.22
C SER A 42 -22.37 10.14 10.71
N LYS A 43 -21.66 9.07 10.29
CA LYS A 43 -21.40 8.69 8.89
C LYS A 43 -20.75 9.77 8.03
N PHE A 44 -19.99 10.69 8.63
CA PHE A 44 -19.23 11.67 7.87
C PHE A 44 -17.93 11.10 7.30
N ILE A 45 -17.41 10.02 7.91
CA ILE A 45 -16.16 9.37 7.49
C ILE A 45 -16.35 7.85 7.55
N GLU A 46 -16.02 7.18 6.46
CA GLU A 46 -15.91 5.73 6.39
C GLU A 46 -14.45 5.32 6.52
N VAL A 47 -14.15 4.50 7.54
CA VAL A 47 -12.80 4.03 7.86
C VAL A 47 -12.79 2.52 8.03
N ILE A 48 -11.67 1.93 7.66
CA ILE A 48 -11.34 0.51 7.85
C ILE A 48 -10.43 0.43 9.07
N PHE A 49 -10.65 -0.61 9.89
CA PHE A 49 -9.78 -0.89 11.04
C PHE A 49 -8.60 -1.76 10.60
N THR A 50 -7.41 -1.45 11.09
CA THR A 50 -6.29 -2.38 10.99
C THR A 50 -6.52 -3.60 11.88
N THR A 51 -5.84 -4.71 11.60
CA THR A 51 -5.96 -5.96 12.37
C THR A 51 -5.54 -5.80 13.83
N ASP A 52 -4.71 -4.81 14.15
CA ASP A 52 -4.33 -4.43 15.53
C ASP A 52 -5.37 -3.49 16.19
N GLY A 53 -6.32 -2.94 15.42
CA GLY A 53 -7.40 -2.07 15.91
C GLY A 53 -6.93 -0.69 16.40
N LYS A 54 -5.64 -0.37 16.22
CA LYS A 54 -5.03 0.89 16.69
C LYS A 54 -5.08 2.01 15.67
N GLU A 55 -5.24 1.67 14.39
CA GLU A 55 -5.14 2.62 13.29
C GLU A 55 -6.41 2.60 12.44
N TYR A 56 -6.72 3.76 11.86
CA TYR A 56 -7.82 3.95 10.94
C TYR A 56 -7.26 4.15 9.54
N LEU A 57 -7.71 3.33 8.60
CA LEU A 57 -7.35 3.45 7.19
C LEU A 57 -8.55 3.95 6.39
N THR A 58 -8.33 4.88 5.47
CA THR A 58 -9.37 5.29 4.53
C THR A 58 -9.33 4.41 3.28
N HIS A 59 -10.48 4.22 2.64
CA HIS A 59 -10.58 3.46 1.39
C HIS A 59 -9.64 3.97 0.29
N ALA A 60 -9.49 5.30 0.18
CA ALA A 60 -8.58 5.91 -0.78
C ALA A 60 -7.10 5.64 -0.46
N ARG A 61 -6.74 5.57 0.83
CA ARG A 61 -5.39 5.23 1.26
C ARG A 61 -5.10 3.76 0.96
N LEU A 62 -6.04 2.87 1.24
CA LEU A 62 -5.92 1.44 0.95
C LEU A 62 -5.66 1.18 -0.54
N LEU A 63 -6.42 1.81 -1.44
CA LEU A 63 -6.19 1.71 -2.90
C LEU A 63 -4.79 2.18 -3.30
N LYS A 64 -4.28 3.24 -2.67
CA LYS A 64 -2.94 3.75 -2.93
C LYS A 64 -1.88 2.75 -2.45
N GLU A 65 -2.00 2.22 -1.24
CA GLU A 65 -1.09 1.20 -0.71
C GLU A 65 -1.07 -0.03 -1.62
N ILE A 66 -2.23 -0.51 -2.10
CA ILE A 66 -2.30 -1.65 -3.03
C ILE A 66 -1.47 -1.40 -4.28
N ARG A 67 -1.57 -0.21 -4.89
CA ARG A 67 -0.79 0.16 -6.07
C ARG A 67 0.70 0.28 -5.76
N ASP A 68 1.04 0.94 -4.65
CA ASP A 68 2.43 1.17 -4.26
C ASP A 68 3.12 -0.17 -3.95
N GLU A 69 2.47 -1.09 -3.23
CA GLU A 69 2.98 -2.44 -2.95
C GLU A 69 3.09 -3.29 -4.22
N LEU A 70 2.11 -3.23 -5.13
CA LEU A 70 2.19 -3.92 -6.41
C LEU A 70 3.42 -3.47 -7.23
N TYR A 71 3.71 -2.17 -7.22
CA TYR A 71 4.89 -1.62 -7.88
C TYR A 71 6.20 -2.04 -7.21
N VAL A 72 6.26 -1.99 -5.86
CA VAL A 72 7.45 -2.39 -5.08
C VAL A 72 7.77 -3.88 -5.27
N HIS A 73 6.75 -4.73 -5.36
CA HIS A 73 6.89 -6.16 -5.58
C HIS A 73 7.07 -6.56 -7.05
N GLY A 74 7.34 -5.61 -7.95
CA GLY A 74 7.67 -5.89 -9.34
C GLY A 74 6.49 -6.41 -10.17
N GLY A 75 5.26 -6.03 -9.81
CA GLY A 75 4.06 -6.34 -10.60
C GLY A 75 3.40 -7.68 -10.28
N ARG A 76 3.84 -8.41 -9.24
CA ARG A 76 3.14 -9.61 -8.74
C ARG A 76 3.10 -9.66 -7.21
N ILE A 77 1.92 -9.77 -6.62
CA ILE A 77 1.75 -9.91 -5.17
C ILE A 77 0.51 -10.73 -4.81
N SER A 78 0.57 -11.53 -3.74
CA SER A 78 -0.60 -12.26 -3.23
C SER A 78 -1.45 -11.35 -2.33
N LEU A 79 -2.78 -11.51 -2.38
CA LEU A 79 -3.69 -10.75 -1.52
C LEU A 79 -3.46 -11.05 -0.03
N THR A 80 -3.00 -12.26 0.30
CA THR A 80 -2.65 -12.64 1.68
C THR A 80 -1.41 -11.89 2.17
N ASP A 81 -0.37 -11.79 1.35
CA ASP A 81 0.84 -11.03 1.71
C ASP A 81 0.52 -9.54 1.76
N LEU A 82 -0.26 -9.04 0.80
CA LEU A 82 -0.72 -7.67 0.76
C LEU A 82 -1.51 -7.28 2.02
N ALA A 83 -2.41 -8.16 2.48
CA ALA A 83 -3.15 -7.95 3.73
C ALA A 83 -2.24 -7.92 4.96
N GLN A 84 -1.18 -8.74 4.99
CA GLN A 84 -0.19 -8.73 6.08
C GLN A 84 0.69 -7.48 6.07
N ILE A 85 1.14 -7.04 4.89
CA ILE A 85 2.01 -5.86 4.72
C ILE A 85 1.24 -4.59 5.10
N ILE A 86 0.01 -4.45 4.61
CA ILE A 86 -0.84 -3.29 4.92
C ILE A 86 -1.41 -3.37 6.35
N GLY A 87 -1.53 -4.57 6.92
CA GLY A 87 -2.07 -4.78 8.26
C GLY A 87 -3.60 -4.62 8.33
N VAL A 88 -4.31 -5.02 7.29
CA VAL A 88 -5.77 -4.91 7.16
C VAL A 88 -6.39 -6.29 6.94
N ASP A 89 -7.65 -6.45 7.32
CA ASP A 89 -8.39 -7.71 7.11
C ASP A 89 -8.47 -8.07 5.62
N TYR A 90 -8.34 -9.37 5.31
CA TYR A 90 -8.35 -9.89 3.95
C TYR A 90 -9.58 -9.46 3.16
N ASN A 91 -10.77 -9.44 3.79
CA ASN A 91 -12.02 -9.12 3.07
C ASN A 91 -11.99 -7.68 2.52
N HIS A 92 -11.49 -6.73 3.30
CA HIS A 92 -11.39 -5.34 2.87
C HIS A 92 -10.35 -5.15 1.75
N VAL A 93 -9.25 -5.90 1.82
CA VAL A 93 -8.23 -5.90 0.77
C VAL A 93 -8.75 -6.52 -0.52
N GLU A 94 -9.47 -7.65 -0.42
CA GLU A 94 -10.07 -8.33 -1.57
C GLU A 94 -11.13 -7.46 -2.26
N GLU A 95 -12.04 -6.84 -1.51
CA GLU A 95 -13.04 -5.92 -2.06
C GLU A 95 -12.36 -4.75 -2.81
N LYS A 96 -11.34 -4.14 -2.22
CA LYS A 96 -10.63 -3.01 -2.84
C LYS A 96 -9.71 -3.40 -3.98
N ALA A 97 -9.11 -4.59 -3.94
CA ALA A 97 -8.37 -5.13 -5.06
C ALA A 97 -9.29 -5.38 -6.27
N ASN A 98 -10.52 -5.87 -6.03
CA ASN A 98 -11.53 -6.03 -7.08
C ASN A 98 -11.98 -4.69 -7.67
N GLU A 99 -12.19 -3.66 -6.85
CA GLU A 99 -12.47 -2.30 -7.33
C GLU A 99 -11.29 -1.70 -8.12
N PHE A 100 -10.07 -1.98 -7.69
CA PHE A 100 -8.85 -1.58 -8.38
C PHE A 100 -8.76 -2.22 -9.78
N LEU A 101 -9.07 -3.51 -9.92
CA LEU A 101 -9.11 -4.22 -11.21
C LEU A 101 -10.16 -3.65 -12.18
N GLN A 102 -11.26 -3.10 -11.67
CA GLN A 102 -12.24 -2.41 -12.52
C GLN A 102 -11.73 -1.05 -13.02
N SER A 103 -10.87 -0.41 -12.24
CA SER A 103 -10.32 0.91 -12.53
C SER A 103 -9.10 0.84 -13.45
N GLU A 104 -8.25 -0.19 -13.30
CA GLU A 104 -7.06 -0.41 -14.11
C GLU A 104 -7.16 -1.68 -14.95
N GLN A 105 -7.18 -1.50 -16.27
CA GLN A 105 -7.24 -2.59 -17.25
C GLN A 105 -5.91 -3.33 -17.45
N ASP A 106 -4.83 -2.84 -16.84
CA ASP A 106 -3.49 -3.39 -16.98
C ASP A 106 -3.09 -4.32 -15.81
N THR A 107 -4.03 -4.62 -14.92
CA THR A 107 -3.83 -5.60 -13.85
C THR A 107 -4.86 -6.72 -13.97
N CYS A 108 -4.46 -7.94 -13.64
CA CYS A 108 -5.34 -9.11 -13.59
C CYS A 108 -5.21 -9.82 -12.24
N MET A 109 -6.25 -10.56 -11.86
CA MET A 109 -6.25 -11.35 -10.63
C MET A 109 -6.28 -12.84 -10.96
N VAL A 110 -5.32 -13.58 -10.41
CA VAL A 110 -5.12 -15.02 -10.65
C VAL A 110 -4.89 -15.71 -9.32
N LEU A 111 -5.78 -16.63 -8.93
CA LEU A 111 -5.68 -17.42 -7.69
C LEU A 111 -5.43 -16.57 -6.41
N GLY A 112 -6.02 -15.38 -6.33
CA GLY A 112 -5.79 -14.45 -5.21
C GLY A 112 -4.44 -13.73 -5.26
N GLN A 113 -3.82 -13.65 -6.44
CA GLN A 113 -2.65 -12.82 -6.72
C GLN A 113 -3.01 -11.72 -7.71
N LEU A 114 -2.50 -10.52 -7.49
CA LEU A 114 -2.54 -9.41 -8.44
C LEU A 114 -1.29 -9.48 -9.32
N ILE A 115 -1.51 -9.39 -10.63
CA ILE A 115 -0.45 -9.47 -11.64
C ILE A 115 -0.65 -8.35 -12.66
N THR A 116 0.37 -7.51 -12.84
CA THR A 116 0.40 -6.43 -13.83
C THR A 116 0.76 -6.97 -15.22
N LYS A 117 0.27 -6.34 -16.28
CA LYS A 117 0.66 -6.65 -17.66
C LYS A 117 2.16 -6.52 -17.89
N ASP A 118 2.80 -5.51 -17.31
CA ASP A 118 4.27 -5.34 -17.42
C ASP A 118 5.03 -6.58 -16.91
N TYR A 119 4.54 -7.19 -15.83
CA TYR A 119 5.11 -8.45 -15.31
C TYR A 119 4.90 -9.59 -16.30
N MET A 120 3.73 -9.65 -16.94
CA MET A 120 3.41 -10.66 -17.96
C MET A 120 4.25 -10.52 -19.22
N ASP A 121 4.48 -9.30 -19.69
CA ASP A 121 5.33 -9.04 -20.85
C ASP A 121 6.77 -9.47 -20.57
N HIS A 122 7.30 -9.10 -19.40
CA HIS A 122 8.65 -9.54 -18.98
C HIS A 122 8.74 -11.06 -18.83
N PHE A 123 7.72 -11.68 -18.23
CA PHE A 123 7.62 -13.13 -18.13
C PHE A 123 7.58 -13.81 -19.51
N ALA A 124 6.82 -13.27 -20.46
CA ALA A 124 6.75 -13.79 -21.82
C ALA A 124 8.10 -13.68 -22.55
N GLU A 125 8.81 -12.57 -22.36
CA GLU A 125 10.17 -12.39 -22.86
C GLU A 125 11.13 -13.45 -22.29
N GLU A 126 11.14 -13.65 -20.97
CA GLU A 126 11.97 -14.67 -20.32
C GLU A 126 11.68 -16.09 -20.82
N VAL A 127 10.39 -16.43 -20.99
CA VAL A 127 9.97 -17.73 -21.52
C VAL A 127 10.44 -17.90 -22.96
N ASN A 128 10.29 -16.86 -23.79
CA ASN A 128 10.74 -16.87 -25.18
C ASN A 128 12.28 -17.02 -25.28
N GLU A 129 13.04 -16.33 -24.44
CA GLU A 129 14.51 -16.51 -24.38
C GLU A 129 14.89 -17.93 -23.98
N LYS A 130 14.26 -18.51 -22.96
CA LYS A 130 14.50 -19.90 -22.54
C LYS A 130 14.15 -20.89 -23.65
N LEU A 131 13.06 -20.66 -24.37
CA LEU A 131 12.65 -21.47 -25.51
C LEU A 131 13.70 -21.40 -26.63
N GLN A 132 14.21 -20.21 -26.94
CA GLN A 132 15.27 -20.05 -27.95
C GLN A 132 16.57 -20.75 -27.55
N GLN A 133 16.92 -20.75 -26.27
CA GLN A 133 18.13 -21.42 -25.76
C GLN A 133 18.00 -22.94 -25.73
N SER A 134 16.83 -23.46 -25.34
CA SER A 134 16.60 -24.89 -25.09
C SER A 134 16.03 -25.64 -26.31
N GLY A 135 15.45 -24.91 -27.26
CA GLY A 135 14.77 -25.45 -28.45
C GLY A 135 13.34 -25.92 -28.20
N GLU A 136 13.03 -26.38 -27.00
CA GLU A 136 11.68 -26.70 -26.53
C GLU A 136 11.52 -26.33 -25.04
N ILE A 137 10.30 -26.01 -24.63
CA ILE A 137 9.92 -25.84 -23.23
C ILE A 137 8.53 -26.43 -23.02
N THR A 138 8.34 -27.18 -21.94
CA THR A 138 7.03 -27.75 -21.64
C THR A 138 6.21 -26.80 -20.76
N VAL A 139 4.90 -26.77 -20.96
CA VAL A 139 3.98 -25.98 -20.12
C VAL A 139 4.10 -26.37 -18.65
N ALA A 140 4.37 -27.65 -18.35
CA ALA A 140 4.59 -28.14 -17.00
C ALA A 140 5.82 -27.53 -16.30
N GLU A 141 6.88 -27.22 -17.06
CA GLU A 141 8.07 -26.55 -16.52
C GLU A 141 7.77 -25.09 -16.21
N ILE A 142 7.03 -24.40 -17.09
CA ILE A 142 6.61 -23.01 -16.87
C ILE A 142 5.76 -22.91 -15.60
N ILE A 143 4.78 -23.79 -15.42
CA ILE A 143 3.93 -23.81 -14.23
C ILE A 143 4.74 -24.04 -12.97
N LYS A 144 5.72 -24.96 -13.00
CA LYS A 144 6.56 -25.23 -11.83
C LYS A 144 7.44 -24.04 -11.45
N ILE A 145 7.96 -23.31 -12.43
CA ILE A 145 8.88 -22.20 -12.18
C ILE A 145 8.13 -20.96 -11.72
N TYR A 146 6.98 -20.68 -12.33
CA TYR A 146 6.27 -19.41 -12.16
C TYR A 146 4.98 -19.54 -11.33
N ASP A 147 4.56 -20.73 -10.95
CA ASP A 147 3.37 -20.97 -10.10
C ASP A 147 2.10 -20.25 -10.63
N LEU A 148 1.93 -20.31 -11.96
CA LEU A 148 0.77 -19.76 -12.66
C LEU A 148 -0.08 -20.92 -13.21
N PRO A 149 -1.41 -20.86 -13.11
CA PRO A 149 -2.29 -21.92 -13.60
C PRO A 149 -2.28 -22.03 -15.13
N VAL A 150 -2.46 -23.24 -15.64
CA VAL A 150 -2.53 -23.55 -17.09
C VAL A 150 -3.56 -22.66 -17.78
N ASP A 151 -4.75 -22.52 -17.20
CA ASP A 151 -5.86 -21.73 -17.75
C ASP A 151 -5.52 -20.26 -17.98
N PHE A 152 -4.55 -19.75 -17.23
CA PHE A 152 -4.05 -18.39 -17.37
C PHE A 152 -3.00 -18.31 -18.48
N LEU A 153 -2.07 -19.28 -18.54
CA LEU A 153 -1.07 -19.36 -19.59
C LEU A 153 -1.67 -19.59 -20.99
N GLU A 154 -2.82 -20.26 -21.09
CA GLU A 154 -3.53 -20.45 -22.37
C GLU A 154 -4.25 -19.19 -22.89
N ARG A 155 -4.43 -18.16 -22.05
CA ARG A 155 -5.10 -16.90 -22.40
C ARG A 155 -4.14 -15.78 -22.80
N VAL A 156 -2.85 -15.97 -22.52
CA VAL A 156 -1.75 -15.05 -22.84
C VAL A 156 -1.25 -15.38 -24.24
#